data_AF-A0A540MTN0-F1
#
_entry.id   AF-A0A540MTN0-F1
#
_cell.length_a   1.000
_cell.length_b   1.000
_cell.length_c   1.000
_cell.angle_alpha   90.00
_cell.angle_beta   90.00
_cell.angle_gamma   90.00
#
_symmetry.space_group_name_H-M   'P 1'
#
loop_
_entity.id
_entity.type
_entity.pdbx_description
1 polymer ?
#
loop_
_entity_poly.entity_id
_entity_poly.type
_entity_poly.pdbx_seq_one_letter_code
_entity_poly.pdbx_strand_id
1 'polypeptide(L)'
;MDHLASLLLLLSLLSSALTSSIVPNDVDPFIQQVISESDNDQLLHAERHFSSSKATFGKTYTTQEEHNYRVGVFKANLRHAKQHQALDPTAVHGVTKFSDLTPTEFRRNFFGLKRRIRLPTDTNKAPILPTSDLPADFDWRNKGVVTSVKDQTSVIS
;
A
#
# COMPACT_ATOMS: atom_id res chain seq x y z
N MET A 1 23.04 65.70 15.64
CA MET A 1 21.65 65.34 15.99
C MET A 1 20.90 65.19 14.69
N ASP A 2 20.88 63.94 14.22
CA ASP A 2 19.77 63.20 13.60
C ASP A 2 18.94 63.97 12.54
N HIS A 3 18.67 63.43 11.35
CA HIS A 3 17.89 62.22 11.11
C HIS A 3 18.20 61.73 9.68
N LEU A 4 18.56 60.45 9.49
CA LEU A 4 17.62 59.44 8.97
C LEU A 4 16.69 59.96 7.87
N ALA A 5 17.07 59.80 6.61
CA ALA A 5 16.16 59.31 5.56
C ALA A 5 16.91 59.10 4.22
N SER A 6 16.88 57.84 3.79
CA SER A 6 16.54 57.42 2.42
C SER A 6 17.40 57.80 1.20
N LEU A 7 17.41 56.80 0.30
CA LEU A 7 17.71 56.84 -1.14
C LEU A 7 19.21 56.84 -1.48
N LEU A 8 19.80 55.84 -2.14
CA LEU A 8 19.27 54.91 -3.14
C LEU A 8 20.03 53.58 -3.06
N LEU A 9 19.25 52.52 -2.86
CA LEU A 9 19.61 51.11 -3.08
C LEU A 9 20.32 50.90 -4.42
N LEU A 10 21.42 50.16 -4.41
CA LEU A 10 21.88 49.43 -5.59
C LEU A 10 22.19 47.97 -5.24
N LEU A 11 21.23 47.13 -5.65
CA LEU A 11 21.37 45.78 -6.17
C LEU A 11 22.18 44.75 -5.35
N SER A 12 21.45 43.78 -4.79
CA SER A 12 21.61 42.42 -5.29
C SER A 12 20.27 41.69 -5.35
N LEU A 13 20.00 41.15 -6.53
CA LEU A 13 18.85 40.34 -6.86
C LEU A 13 19.02 38.93 -6.30
N LEU A 14 17.95 38.34 -5.74
CA LEU A 14 17.56 36.98 -6.12
C LEU A 14 16.05 36.77 -5.89
N SER A 15 15.33 36.56 -6.99
CA SER A 15 13.99 35.98 -7.07
C SER A 15 13.99 34.56 -6.45
N SER A 16 12.89 33.93 -6.02
CA SER A 16 11.56 33.85 -6.61
C SER A 16 10.60 33.09 -5.68
N ALA A 17 9.32 33.48 -5.74
CA ALA A 17 8.10 32.67 -5.60
C ALA A 17 7.92 31.76 -4.37
N LEU A 18 7.02 32.22 -3.50
CA LEU A 18 6.26 31.41 -2.55
C LEU A 18 5.53 30.29 -3.32
N THR A 19 5.97 29.04 -3.17
CA THR A 19 5.12 27.89 -3.45
C THR A 19 4.81 27.23 -2.13
N SER A 20 3.53 27.32 -1.76
CA SER A 20 2.91 26.58 -0.68
C SER A 20 3.20 25.09 -0.85
N SER A 21 3.95 24.52 0.09
CA SER A 21 4.05 23.07 0.22
C SER A 21 2.69 22.55 0.67
N ILE A 22 1.88 22.11 -0.28
CA ILE A 22 0.84 21.12 -0.01
C ILE A 22 1.61 19.86 0.34
N VAL A 23 1.82 19.65 1.63
CA VAL A 23 2.22 18.36 2.20
C VAL A 23 0.93 17.54 2.31
N PRO A 24 0.72 16.49 1.51
CA PRO A 24 -0.28 15.50 1.87
C PRO A 24 0.25 14.77 3.10
N ASN A 25 -0.38 15.07 4.24
CA ASN A 25 -0.24 14.32 5.49
C ASN A 25 -0.44 12.82 5.24
N ASP A 26 0.63 12.04 5.07
CA ASP A 26 0.62 10.60 5.36
C ASP A 26 2.01 9.95 5.45
N VAL A 27 3.04 10.70 5.89
CA VAL A 27 4.34 10.09 6.21
C VAL A 27 4.49 10.10 7.73
N ASP A 28 4.32 8.91 8.33
CA ASP A 28 4.51 8.66 9.75
C ASP A 28 5.94 9.10 10.18
N PRO A 29 6.10 10.04 11.13
CA PRO A 29 7.38 10.68 11.42
C PRO A 29 8.40 9.82 12.17
N PHE A 30 8.23 8.49 12.25
CA PHE A 30 9.06 7.61 13.09
C PHE A 30 10.06 6.69 12.38
N ILE A 31 10.39 6.91 11.11
CA ILE A 31 11.46 6.12 10.45
C ILE A 31 12.75 6.93 10.39
N GLN A 32 13.43 7.05 11.52
CA GLN A 32 14.86 7.39 11.53
C GLN A 32 15.64 6.08 11.42
N GLN A 33 16.22 5.85 10.24
CA GLN A 33 17.01 4.66 9.95
C GLN A 33 18.42 4.81 10.56
N VAL A 34 18.61 4.24 11.74
CA VAL A 34 19.92 4.05 12.37
C VAL A 34 20.30 2.58 12.18
N ILE A 35 21.27 2.32 11.30
CA ILE A 35 21.62 0.96 10.86
C ILE A 35 22.38 0.25 11.99
N SER A 36 21.79 -0.77 12.57
CA SER A 36 22.43 -1.71 13.50
C SER A 36 22.97 -2.93 12.74
N GLU A 37 23.97 -3.65 13.27
CA GLU A 37 24.51 -4.87 12.63
C GLU A 37 23.42 -5.95 12.38
N SER A 38 22.37 -5.97 13.21
CA SER A 38 21.17 -6.80 13.04
C SER A 38 20.39 -6.48 11.75
N ASP A 39 20.45 -5.24 11.28
CA ASP A 39 19.75 -4.80 10.09
C ASP A 39 20.41 -5.31 8.82
N ASN A 40 21.74 -5.53 8.79
CA ASN A 40 22.43 -6.07 7.62
C ASN A 40 21.99 -7.49 7.28
N ASP A 41 21.80 -8.34 8.28
CA ASP A 41 21.28 -9.70 8.09
C ASP A 41 19.82 -9.69 7.61
N GLN A 42 19.00 -8.77 8.16
CA GLN A 42 17.65 -8.55 7.66
C GLN A 42 17.64 -8.02 6.23
N LEU A 43 18.61 -7.17 5.85
CA LEU A 43 18.78 -6.59 4.53
C LEU A 43 19.13 -7.68 3.50
N LEU A 44 20.08 -8.56 3.84
CA LEU A 44 20.47 -9.69 3.01
C LEU A 44 19.36 -10.74 2.88
N HIS A 45 18.56 -10.94 3.93
CA HIS A 45 17.40 -11.82 3.87
C HIS A 45 16.28 -11.21 3.00
N ALA A 46 16.02 -9.91 3.14
CA ALA A 46 15.02 -9.20 2.35
C ALA A 46 15.35 -9.19 0.85
N GLU A 47 16.63 -9.02 0.47
CA GLU A 47 17.04 -9.02 -0.94
C GLU A 47 16.85 -10.40 -1.60
N ARG A 48 17.15 -11.48 -0.87
CA ARG A 48 16.89 -12.85 -1.32
C ARG A 48 15.39 -13.11 -1.46
N HIS A 49 14.59 -12.72 -0.48
CA HIS A 49 13.13 -12.83 -0.55
C HIS A 49 12.55 -12.02 -1.69
N PHE A 50 13.07 -10.82 -1.92
CA PHE A 50 12.64 -9.97 -3.02
C PHE A 50 12.95 -10.60 -4.38
N SER A 51 14.16 -11.11 -4.56
CA SER A 51 14.57 -11.84 -5.77
C SER A 51 13.71 -13.07 -6.03
N SER A 52 13.44 -13.87 -5.00
CA SER A 52 12.51 -15.01 -5.08
C SER A 52 11.09 -14.56 -5.44
N SER A 53 10.61 -13.44 -4.87
CA SER A 53 9.29 -12.90 -5.18
C SER A 53 9.18 -12.44 -6.63
N LYS A 54 10.24 -11.83 -7.19
CA LYS A 54 10.28 -11.44 -8.60
C LYS A 54 10.14 -12.67 -9.51
N ALA A 55 10.89 -13.73 -9.22
CA ALA A 55 10.81 -14.97 -9.98
C ALA A 55 9.44 -15.65 -9.85
N THR A 56 8.93 -15.76 -8.63
CA THR A 56 7.66 -16.45 -8.32
C THR A 56 6.45 -15.75 -8.95
N PHE A 57 6.44 -14.41 -8.96
CA PHE A 57 5.31 -13.62 -9.45
C PHE A 57 5.57 -12.96 -10.81
N GLY A 58 6.66 -13.30 -11.49
CA GLY A 58 7.00 -12.76 -12.81
C GLY A 58 7.18 -11.24 -12.84
N LYS A 59 7.77 -10.65 -11.79
CA LYS A 59 7.93 -9.19 -11.68
C LYS A 59 9.19 -8.70 -12.38
N THR A 60 9.02 -7.62 -13.12
CA THR A 60 10.10 -6.86 -13.76
C THR A 60 9.93 -5.38 -13.47
N TYR A 61 11.04 -4.67 -13.30
CA TYR A 61 11.06 -3.22 -13.07
C TYR A 61 11.86 -2.56 -14.19
N THR A 62 11.41 -1.40 -14.64
CA THR A 62 11.94 -0.75 -15.86
C THR A 62 13.28 -0.11 -15.60
N THR A 63 13.47 0.47 -14.41
CA THR A 63 14.70 1.19 -14.05
C THR A 63 15.27 0.70 -12.73
N GLN A 64 16.55 1.00 -12.50
CA GLN A 64 17.21 0.67 -11.24
C GLN A 64 16.61 1.47 -10.08
N GLU A 65 16.18 2.70 -10.34
CA GLU A 65 15.50 3.57 -9.37
C GLU A 65 14.17 2.94 -8.93
N GLU A 66 13.37 2.44 -9.88
CA GLU A 66 12.14 1.72 -9.58
C GLU A 66 12.44 0.45 -8.76
N HIS A 67 13.43 -0.34 -9.17
CA HIS A 67 13.85 -1.52 -8.42
C HIS A 67 14.19 -1.18 -6.97
N ASN A 68 15.03 -0.16 -6.75
CA ASN A 68 15.47 0.25 -5.42
C ASN A 68 14.30 0.75 -4.56
N TYR A 69 13.38 1.52 -5.16
CA TYR A 69 12.14 1.93 -4.50
C TYR A 69 11.31 0.73 -4.06
N ARG A 70 11.10 -0.25 -4.95
CA ARG A 70 10.32 -1.46 -4.69
C ARG A 70 10.94 -2.35 -3.60
N VAL A 71 12.26 -2.47 -3.57
CA VAL A 71 12.99 -3.13 -2.47
C VAL A 71 12.70 -2.44 -1.13
N GLY A 72 12.70 -1.10 -1.10
CA GLY A 72 12.37 -0.32 0.09
C GLY A 72 10.96 -0.61 0.61
N VAL A 73 9.96 -0.57 -0.27
CA VAL A 73 8.57 -0.91 0.05
C VAL A 73 8.45 -2.36 0.53
N PHE A 74 9.13 -3.28 -0.13
CA PHE A 74 9.14 -4.70 0.23
C PHE A 74 9.68 -4.95 1.64
N LYS A 75 10.79 -4.29 2.00
CA LYS A 75 11.36 -4.35 3.36
C LYS A 75 10.39 -3.81 4.40
N ALA A 76 9.73 -2.69 4.12
CA ALA A 76 8.71 -2.15 5.01
C ALA A 76 7.56 -3.16 5.21
N ASN A 77 7.03 -3.72 4.13
CA ASN A 77 5.94 -4.69 4.19
C ASN A 77 6.31 -6.00 4.89
N LEU A 78 7.56 -6.48 4.77
CA LEU A 78 8.04 -7.64 5.54
C LEU A 78 8.05 -7.38 7.05
N ARG A 79 8.44 -6.17 7.47
CA ARG A 79 8.38 -5.78 8.90
C ARG A 79 6.94 -5.77 9.40
N HIS A 80 6.01 -5.19 8.62
CA HIS A 80 4.58 -5.23 8.93
C HIS A 80 4.04 -6.67 9.03
N ALA A 81 4.39 -7.54 8.08
CA ALA A 81 3.97 -8.95 8.11
C ALA A 81 4.47 -9.67 9.37
N LYS A 82 5.72 -9.45 9.78
CA LYS A 82 6.28 -10.02 11.01
C LYS A 82 5.56 -9.52 12.26
N GLN A 83 5.23 -8.23 12.31
CA GLN A 83 4.47 -7.65 13.42
C GLN A 83 3.06 -8.26 13.50
N HIS A 84 2.37 -8.38 12.37
CA HIS A 84 1.02 -8.95 12.34
C HIS A 84 1.02 -10.43 12.72
N GLN A 85 2.01 -11.21 12.28
CA GLN A 85 2.18 -12.60 12.68
C GLN A 85 2.30 -12.78 14.20
N ALA A 86 2.95 -11.83 14.88
CA ALA A 86 3.10 -11.86 16.34
C ALA A 86 1.80 -11.49 17.07
N LEU A 87 0.94 -10.68 16.43
CA LEU A 87 -0.35 -10.25 16.99
C LEU A 87 -1.46 -11.28 16.76
N ASP A 88 -1.43 -11.98 15.63
CA ASP A 88 -2.38 -13.02 15.28
C ASP A 88 -1.64 -14.32 14.91
N PRO A 89 -1.44 -15.24 15.88
CA PRO A 89 -0.79 -16.51 15.64
C PRO A 89 -1.68 -17.50 14.86
N THR A 90 -2.97 -17.20 14.66
CA THR A 90 -3.88 -18.05 13.88
C THR A 90 -3.80 -17.77 12.38
N ALA A 91 -3.28 -16.59 12.01
CA ALA A 91 -2.98 -16.24 10.64
C ALA A 91 -1.53 -16.60 10.28
N VAL A 92 -1.29 -16.82 8.99
CA VAL A 92 0.07 -16.95 8.43
C VAL A 92 0.34 -15.74 7.54
N HIS A 93 1.29 -14.92 7.95
CA HIS A 93 1.74 -13.76 7.19
C HIS A 93 3.01 -14.08 6.40
N GLY A 94 3.04 -13.71 5.12
CA GLY A 94 4.18 -14.01 4.25
C GLY A 94 4.26 -13.11 3.02
N VAL A 95 5.23 -13.43 2.16
CA VAL A 95 5.43 -12.73 0.89
C VAL A 95 4.29 -13.08 -0.08
N THR A 96 3.70 -12.06 -0.68
CA THR A 96 2.61 -12.18 -1.66
C THR A 96 2.95 -11.40 -2.93
N LYS A 97 2.12 -11.55 -3.98
CA LYS A 97 2.25 -10.76 -5.21
C LYS A 97 2.12 -9.25 -5.00
N PHE A 98 1.68 -8.79 -3.83
CA PHE A 98 1.49 -7.38 -3.49
C PHE A 98 2.55 -6.83 -2.51
N SER A 99 3.53 -7.64 -2.10
CA SER A 99 4.48 -7.26 -1.06
C SER A 99 5.39 -6.08 -1.41
N ASP A 100 5.47 -5.65 -2.66
CA ASP A 100 6.24 -4.48 -3.13
C ASP A 100 5.37 -3.24 -3.41
N LEU A 101 4.09 -3.28 -3.04
CA LEU A 101 3.15 -2.18 -3.21
C LEU A 101 2.93 -1.46 -1.89
N THR A 102 2.84 -0.14 -1.97
CA THR A 102 2.35 0.67 -0.86
C THR A 102 0.84 0.46 -0.66
N PRO A 103 0.29 0.74 0.54
CA PRO A 103 -1.15 0.68 0.76
C PRO A 103 -1.95 1.54 -0.24
N THR A 104 -1.41 2.70 -0.61
CA THR A 104 -2.03 3.61 -1.59
C THR A 104 -2.02 3.03 -3.00
N GLU A 105 -0.91 2.46 -3.45
CA GLU A 105 -0.85 1.78 -4.76
C GLU A 105 -1.77 0.57 -4.80
N PHE A 106 -1.78 -0.24 -3.74
CA PHE A 106 -2.66 -1.39 -3.64
C PHE A 106 -4.13 -0.98 -3.70
N ARG A 107 -4.51 0.04 -2.92
CA ARG A 107 -5.87 0.60 -2.93
C ARG A 107 -6.26 1.11 -4.31
N ARG A 108 -5.41 1.91 -4.94
CA ARG A 108 -5.69 2.53 -6.24
C ARG A 108 -5.91 1.49 -7.33
N ASN A 109 -5.12 0.41 -7.33
CA ASN A 109 -5.07 -0.52 -8.44
C ASN A 109 -6.00 -1.73 -8.26
N PHE A 110 -6.27 -2.15 -7.02
CA PHE A 110 -6.97 -3.40 -6.72
C PHE A 110 -8.31 -3.23 -5.98
N PHE A 111 -8.71 -2.02 -5.60
CA PHE A 111 -10.04 -1.81 -5.02
C PHE A 111 -11.03 -1.55 -6.15
N GLY A 112 -11.94 -2.50 -6.40
CA GLY A 112 -12.86 -2.47 -7.55
C GLY A 112 -14.12 -1.63 -7.38
N LEU A 113 -14.40 -1.11 -6.19
CA LEU A 113 -15.63 -0.33 -5.91
C LEU A 113 -15.39 1.16 -6.10
N LYS A 114 -15.70 1.69 -7.29
CA LYS A 114 -15.86 3.14 -7.50
C LYS A 114 -17.11 3.64 -6.77
N ARG A 115 -17.03 4.85 -6.20
CA ARG A 115 -18.02 5.44 -5.26
C ARG A 115 -19.46 5.43 -5.82
N ARG A 116 -20.42 5.09 -4.93
CA ARG A 116 -21.90 5.09 -5.04
C ARG A 116 -22.49 4.28 -6.21
N ILE A 117 -22.67 2.98 -5.95
CA ILE A 117 -23.65 2.17 -6.67
C ILE A 117 -25.04 2.73 -6.33
N ARG A 118 -25.76 3.24 -7.34
CA ARG A 118 -27.20 3.52 -7.19
C ARG A 118 -27.93 2.19 -7.35
N LEU A 119 -28.43 1.67 -6.24
CA LEU A 119 -29.22 0.46 -6.24
C LEU A 119 -30.61 0.75 -6.85
N PRO A 120 -31.15 -0.15 -7.70
CA PRO A 120 -32.53 -0.08 -8.17
C PRO A 120 -33.54 -0.03 -7.02
N THR A 121 -34.69 0.62 -7.24
CA THR A 121 -35.75 0.82 -6.22
C THR A 121 -36.29 -0.51 -5.66
N ASP A 122 -36.14 -1.61 -6.38
CA ASP A 122 -36.62 -2.95 -6.06
C ASP A 122 -35.58 -3.88 -5.42
N THR A 123 -34.41 -3.36 -5.04
CA THR A 123 -33.30 -4.15 -4.47
C THR A 123 -33.67 -4.93 -3.20
N ASN A 124 -34.73 -4.53 -2.48
CA ASN A 124 -35.14 -5.12 -1.20
C ASN A 124 -36.36 -6.05 -1.29
N LYS A 125 -36.65 -6.65 -2.46
CA LYS A 125 -37.83 -7.53 -2.64
C LYS A 125 -37.63 -8.98 -2.16
N ALA A 126 -36.53 -9.31 -1.49
CA ALA A 126 -36.30 -10.68 -1.02
C ALA A 126 -37.23 -11.02 0.17
N PRO A 127 -37.92 -12.18 0.14
CA PRO A 127 -38.70 -12.65 1.29
C PRO A 127 -37.78 -13.05 2.44
N ILE A 128 -38.27 -12.90 3.67
CA ILE A 128 -37.57 -13.39 4.86
C ILE A 128 -37.65 -14.92 4.85
N LEU A 129 -36.50 -15.58 4.86
CA LEU A 129 -36.39 -17.04 4.90
C LEU A 129 -36.23 -17.54 6.35
N PRO A 130 -36.72 -18.75 6.67
CA PRO A 130 -36.53 -19.34 7.99
C PRO A 130 -35.05 -19.64 8.26
N THR A 131 -34.61 -19.41 9.49
CA THR A 131 -33.22 -19.57 9.94
C THR A 131 -33.06 -20.51 11.13
N SER A 132 -34.11 -21.25 11.50
CA SER A 132 -34.12 -22.16 12.67
C SER A 132 -33.16 -23.34 12.55
N ASP A 133 -32.92 -23.82 11.33
CA ASP A 133 -32.26 -25.11 11.08
C ASP A 133 -31.02 -24.97 10.19
N LEU A 134 -30.25 -23.90 10.39
CA LEU A 134 -29.01 -23.68 9.65
C LEU A 134 -27.88 -24.57 10.19
N PRO A 135 -27.02 -25.12 9.31
CA PRO A 135 -25.87 -25.90 9.74
C PRO A 135 -24.85 -25.02 10.47
N ALA A 136 -24.04 -25.64 11.35
CA ALA A 136 -22.95 -24.96 12.03
C ALA A 136 -21.87 -24.43 11.06
N ASP A 137 -21.62 -25.17 9.98
CA ASP A 137 -20.66 -24.83 8.92
C ASP A 137 -21.27 -25.09 7.55
N PHE A 138 -21.01 -24.19 6.60
CA PHE A 138 -21.48 -24.33 5.23
C PHE A 138 -20.49 -23.74 4.23
N ASP A 139 -20.10 -24.54 3.23
CA ASP A 139 -19.17 -24.14 2.16
C ASP A 139 -19.78 -24.46 0.79
N TRP A 140 -20.03 -23.42 -0.01
CA TRP A 140 -20.55 -23.55 -1.37
C TRP A 140 -19.59 -24.29 -2.31
N ARG A 141 -18.28 -24.31 -2.03
CA ARG A 141 -17.29 -25.06 -2.84
C ARG A 141 -17.57 -26.56 -2.80
N ASN A 142 -18.04 -27.08 -1.66
CA ASN A 142 -18.42 -28.49 -1.51
C ASN A 142 -19.66 -28.88 -2.31
N LYS A 143 -20.39 -27.89 -2.86
CA LYS A 143 -21.57 -28.11 -3.70
C LYS A 143 -21.26 -28.04 -5.19
N GLY A 144 -20.02 -27.76 -5.59
CA GLY A 144 -19.61 -27.69 -6.99
C GLY A 144 -20.19 -26.49 -7.76
N VAL A 145 -20.77 -25.50 -7.06
CA VAL A 145 -21.36 -24.30 -7.67
C VAL A 145 -20.42 -23.09 -7.71
N VAL A 146 -19.21 -23.24 -7.16
CA VAL A 146 -18.19 -22.19 -7.13
C VAL A 146 -17.16 -22.45 -8.22
N THR A 147 -16.94 -21.46 -9.08
CA THR A 147 -15.89 -21.53 -10.12
C THR A 147 -14.48 -21.39 -9.53
N SER A 148 -13.46 -21.71 -10.31
CA SER A 148 -12.07 -21.40 -9.93
C SER A 148 -11.87 -19.91 -9.63
N VAL A 149 -10.92 -19.61 -8.74
CA VAL A 149 -10.54 -18.23 -8.40
C VAL A 149 -10.06 -17.52 -9.67
N LYS A 150 -10.54 -16.29 -9.87
CA LYS A 150 -10.15 -15.41 -10.98
C LYS A 150 -9.24 -14.29 -10.47
N ASP A 151 -8.29 -13.86 -11.29
CA ASP A 151 -7.54 -12.63 -11.03
C ASP A 151 -8.31 -11.44 -11.65
N GLN A 152 -8.73 -10.50 -10.81
CA GLN A 152 -9.43 -9.31 -11.28
C GLN A 152 -8.52 -8.35 -12.07
N THR A 153 -7.20 -8.56 -12.01
CA THR A 153 -6.16 -7.69 -12.59
C THR A 153 -6.28 -6.23 -12.10
N SER A 154 -5.26 -5.40 -12.33
CA SER A 154 -5.37 -3.97 -12.00
C SER A 154 -6.38 -3.33 -12.94
N VAL A 155 -7.41 -2.67 -12.40
CA VAL A 155 -8.35 -1.89 -13.21
C VAL A 155 -7.67 -0.58 -13.57
N ILE A 156 -6.81 -0.59 -14.59
CA ILE A 156 -6.32 0.65 -15.19
C ILE A 156 -7.54 1.30 -15.86
N SER A 157 -7.95 2.44 -15.32
CA SER A 157 -8.99 3.31 -15.87
C SER A 157 -8.36 4.51 -16.54
#